data_AF-A0A2W7A5Z2-F1
#
_entry.id   AF-A0A2W7A5Z2-F1
#
_cell.length_a   1.000
_cell.length_b   1.000
_cell.length_c   1.000
_cell.angle_alpha   90.00
_cell.angle_beta   90.00
_cell.angle_gamma   90.00
#
_symmetry.space_group_name_H-M   'P 1'
#
loop_
_entity.id
_entity.type
_entity.pdbx_description
1 polymer ?
#
loop_
_entity_poly.entity_id
_entity_poly.type
_entity_poly.pdbx_seq_one_letter_code
_entity_poly.pdbx_strand_id
1 'polypeptide(L)'
;MIRQAEHTICDSESTLRDIHRFFGPPPGAATVVPLAYDANHYRWLDLPRQPYFLYVGSHYTYKNLGRLIEAFAKTTLPHFKLLIAGVPDLRYTPVLQAQVESLGLGDRVQFLAYVPYEQLPRLIRGY
;
A
#
# COMPACT_ATOMS: atom_id res chain seq x y z
N MET A 1 -19.53 -5.12 21.42
CA MET A 1 -19.60 -4.60 20.05
C MET A 1 -19.86 -5.71 19.02
N ILE A 2 -18.94 -6.66 18.76
CA ILE A 2 -19.20 -7.77 17.80
C ILE A 2 -20.23 -8.79 18.33
N ARG A 3 -20.16 -9.15 19.61
CA ARG A 3 -21.08 -10.15 20.24
C ARG A 3 -22.55 -9.72 20.36
N GLN A 4 -22.86 -8.49 19.98
CA GLN A 4 -24.21 -7.94 20.01
C GLN A 4 -24.69 -7.53 18.60
N ALA A 5 -23.86 -7.75 17.57
CA ALA A 5 -24.22 -7.44 16.20
C ALA A 5 -25.20 -8.50 15.66
N GLU A 6 -26.26 -8.05 15.02
CA GLU A 6 -27.23 -8.91 14.30
C GLU A 6 -26.64 -9.45 13.00
N HIS A 7 -25.79 -8.64 12.34
CA HIS A 7 -25.08 -9.02 11.13
C HIS A 7 -23.67 -8.42 11.14
N THR A 8 -22.68 -9.23 10.78
CA THR A 8 -21.28 -8.81 10.66
C THR A 8 -20.89 -8.68 9.19
N ILE A 9 -20.48 -7.48 8.76
CA ILE A 9 -19.98 -7.24 7.40
C ILE A 9 -18.46 -7.08 7.45
N CYS A 10 -17.76 -7.83 6.62
CA CYS A 10 -16.29 -7.80 6.52
C CYS A 10 -15.86 -7.45 5.10
N ASP A 11 -14.73 -6.76 4.96
CA ASP A 11 -14.12 -6.43 3.67
C ASP A 11 -13.38 -7.62 3.02
N SER A 12 -13.10 -8.68 3.79
CA SER A 12 -12.40 -9.86 3.29
C SER A 12 -12.69 -11.12 4.11
N GLU A 13 -12.44 -12.28 3.49
CA GLU A 13 -12.42 -13.58 4.17
C GLU A 13 -11.34 -13.66 5.25
N SER A 14 -10.23 -12.90 5.10
CA SER A 14 -9.19 -12.84 6.12
C SER A 14 -9.71 -12.19 7.39
N THR A 15 -10.37 -11.04 7.24
CA THR A 15 -10.99 -10.31 8.35
C THR A 15 -12.03 -11.17 9.06
N LEU A 16 -12.86 -11.91 8.31
CA LEU A 16 -13.84 -12.84 8.90
C LEU A 16 -13.16 -13.97 9.70
N ARG A 17 -12.10 -14.58 9.15
CA ARG A 17 -11.34 -15.61 9.88
C ARG A 17 -10.68 -15.06 11.14
N ASP A 18 -10.13 -13.86 11.09
CA ASP A 18 -9.55 -13.21 12.27
C ASP A 18 -10.61 -12.91 13.33
N ILE A 19 -11.82 -12.49 12.92
CA ILE A 19 -12.94 -12.33 13.84
C ILE A 19 -13.26 -13.65 14.55
N HIS A 20 -13.38 -14.75 13.79
CA HIS A 20 -13.60 -16.07 14.36
C HIS A 20 -12.49 -16.48 15.34
N ARG A 21 -11.23 -16.23 14.97
CA ARG A 21 -10.06 -16.62 15.76
C ARG A 21 -9.95 -15.84 17.07
N PHE A 22 -10.13 -14.53 17.04
CA PHE A 22 -9.87 -13.66 18.20
C PHE A 22 -11.11 -13.40 19.04
N PHE A 23 -12.31 -13.46 18.46
CA PHE A 23 -13.56 -13.12 19.13
C PHE A 23 -14.58 -14.27 19.15
N GLY A 24 -14.29 -15.40 18.48
CA GLY A 24 -15.25 -16.48 18.26
C GLY A 24 -16.19 -16.19 17.08
N PRO A 25 -17.01 -17.16 16.66
CA PRO A 25 -17.97 -16.94 15.59
C PRO A 25 -18.95 -15.81 15.96
N PRO A 26 -19.31 -14.92 15.02
CA PRO A 26 -20.33 -13.92 15.27
C PRO A 26 -21.66 -14.62 15.60
N PRO A 27 -22.45 -14.05 16.53
CA PRO A 27 -23.70 -14.67 16.98
C PRO A 27 -24.80 -14.65 15.91
N GLY A 28 -24.73 -13.71 14.97
CA GLY A 28 -25.61 -13.57 13.81
C GLY A 28 -24.92 -13.91 12.50
N ALA A 29 -25.59 -13.61 11.38
CA ALA A 29 -25.05 -13.85 10.05
C ALA A 29 -23.78 -13.01 9.79
N ALA A 30 -22.91 -13.53 8.92
CA ALA A 30 -21.73 -12.82 8.45
C ALA A 30 -21.71 -12.78 6.92
N THR A 31 -21.30 -11.65 6.36
CA THR A 31 -21.14 -11.49 4.91
C THR A 31 -19.82 -10.79 4.61
N VAL A 32 -19.06 -11.39 3.70
CA VAL A 32 -17.88 -10.76 3.14
C VAL A 32 -18.29 -9.96 1.91
N VAL A 33 -17.98 -8.67 1.91
CA VAL A 33 -18.23 -7.74 0.83
C VAL A 33 -16.89 -7.10 0.45
N PRO A 34 -16.15 -7.68 -0.53
CA PRO A 34 -14.88 -7.13 -0.96
C PRO A 34 -15.02 -5.69 -1.45
N LEU A 35 -14.13 -4.81 -0.98
CA LEU A 35 -14.12 -3.42 -1.41
C LEU A 35 -13.74 -3.33 -2.89
N ALA A 36 -14.53 -2.59 -3.65
CA ALA A 36 -14.23 -2.24 -5.04
C ALA A 36 -13.42 -0.93 -5.10
N TYR A 37 -12.81 -0.69 -6.26
CA TYR A 37 -12.21 0.61 -6.60
C TYR A 37 -13.18 1.44 -7.45
N ASP A 38 -12.95 2.75 -7.54
CA ASP A 38 -13.71 3.63 -8.44
C ASP A 38 -13.30 3.40 -9.90
N ALA A 39 -14.12 2.69 -10.66
CA ALA A 39 -13.87 2.37 -12.07
C ALA A 39 -13.94 3.59 -13.01
N ASN A 40 -14.62 4.67 -12.62
CA ASN A 40 -14.64 5.90 -13.41
C ASN A 40 -13.33 6.67 -13.26
N HIS A 41 -12.73 6.60 -12.07
CA HIS A 41 -11.48 7.26 -11.75
C HIS A 41 -10.25 6.46 -12.22
N TYR A 42 -10.16 5.18 -11.85
CA TYR A 42 -9.03 4.31 -12.19
C TYR A 42 -9.23 3.62 -13.53
N ARG A 43 -9.15 4.40 -14.60
CA ARG A 43 -9.22 3.92 -15.97
C ARG A 43 -7.85 3.70 -16.60
N TRP A 44 -7.83 3.02 -17.74
CA TRP A 44 -6.63 2.93 -18.54
C TRP A 44 -6.30 4.30 -19.15
N LEU A 45 -5.02 4.66 -19.13
CA LEU A 45 -4.49 5.89 -19.72
C LEU A 45 -3.33 5.51 -20.66
N ASP A 46 -3.34 6.04 -21.88
CA ASP A 46 -2.27 5.84 -22.88
C ASP A 46 -1.09 6.76 -22.58
N LEU A 47 -0.33 6.44 -21.54
CA LEU A 47 0.84 7.21 -21.13
C LEU A 47 2.13 6.44 -21.43
N PRO A 48 3.21 7.14 -21.84
CA PRO A 48 4.53 6.54 -21.91
C PRO A 48 4.89 5.89 -20.57
N ARG A 49 5.33 4.62 -20.61
CA ARG A 49 5.67 3.88 -19.40
C ARG A 49 7.16 4.03 -19.11
N GLN A 50 7.49 4.64 -17.98
CA GLN A 50 8.82 4.50 -17.38
C GLN A 50 8.85 3.25 -16.49
N PRO A 51 9.98 2.52 -16.42
CA PRO A 51 10.10 1.36 -15.55
C PRO A 51 10.24 1.78 -14.09
N TYR A 52 9.18 1.62 -13.30
CA TYR A 52 9.22 1.79 -11.85
C TYR A 52 8.33 0.79 -11.12
N PHE A 53 8.72 0.48 -9.89
CA PHE A 53 7.85 -0.06 -8.87
C PHE A 53 7.16 1.10 -8.16
N LEU A 54 5.88 0.93 -7.83
CA LEU A 54 5.11 1.94 -7.12
C LEU A 54 4.56 1.37 -5.83
N TYR A 55 4.74 2.12 -4.75
CA TYR A 55 4.04 1.95 -3.50
C TYR A 55 3.17 3.19 -3.24
N VAL A 56 1.89 2.99 -2.90
CA VAL A 56 0.98 4.08 -2.52
C VAL A 56 0.44 3.81 -1.11
N GLY A 57 0.76 4.67 -0.15
CA GLY A 57 0.31 4.59 1.23
C GLY A 57 1.14 5.44 2.18
N SER A 58 0.55 5.88 3.29
CA SER A 58 1.28 6.59 4.34
C SER A 58 2.40 5.72 4.93
N HIS A 59 3.46 6.37 5.42
CA HIS A 59 4.63 5.69 5.97
C HIS A 59 4.39 5.14 7.39
N TYR A 60 3.42 4.25 7.55
CA TYR A 60 3.18 3.58 8.83
C TYR A 60 4.03 2.31 8.95
N THR A 61 4.55 2.05 10.16
CA THR A 61 5.42 0.91 10.45
C THR A 61 4.79 -0.44 10.08
N TYR A 62 3.48 -0.61 10.31
CA TYR A 62 2.76 -1.83 9.97
C TYR A 62 2.59 -2.05 8.46
N LYS A 63 2.84 -1.05 7.62
CA LYS A 63 2.84 -1.17 6.16
C LYS A 63 4.16 -1.72 5.61
N ASN A 64 5.15 -1.94 6.47
CA ASN A 64 6.34 -2.74 6.19
C ASN A 64 7.19 -2.23 5.01
N LEU A 65 7.34 -0.91 4.89
CA LEU A 65 8.14 -0.24 3.86
C LEU A 65 9.62 -0.60 3.90
N GLY A 66 10.19 -0.84 5.09
CA GLY A 66 11.59 -1.24 5.20
C GLY A 66 11.89 -2.57 4.47
N ARG A 67 11.00 -3.57 4.59
CA ARG A 67 11.15 -4.84 3.87
C ARG A 67 10.98 -4.67 2.36
N LEU A 68 10.14 -3.73 1.91
CA LEU A 68 10.02 -3.40 0.48
C LEU A 68 11.34 -2.85 -0.06
N ILE A 69 11.98 -1.92 0.66
CA ILE A 69 13.27 -1.35 0.28
C ILE A 69 14.36 -2.43 0.25
N GLU A 70 14.43 -3.30 1.26
CA GLU A 70 15.36 -4.44 1.30
C GLU A 70 15.17 -5.40 0.13
N ALA A 71 13.91 -5.70 -0.22
CA ALA A 71 13.61 -6.57 -1.36
C ALA A 71 14.03 -5.91 -2.67
N PHE A 72 13.76 -4.61 -2.82
CA PHE A 72 14.14 -3.84 -4.00
C PHE A 72 15.66 -3.78 -4.19
N ALA A 73 16.44 -3.64 -3.11
CA ALA A 73 17.91 -3.67 -3.13
C ALA A 73 18.48 -4.96 -3.74
N LYS A 74 17.76 -6.08 -3.64
CA LYS A 74 18.18 -7.39 -4.14
C LYS A 74 17.81 -7.63 -5.61
N THR A 75 17.13 -6.68 -6.26
CA THR A 75 16.70 -6.84 -7.65
C THR A 75 17.85 -6.63 -8.63
N THR A 76 17.89 -7.44 -9.70
CA THR A 76 18.83 -7.31 -10.82
C THR A 76 18.25 -6.45 -11.95
N LEU A 77 17.54 -5.37 -11.60
CA LEU A 77 16.81 -4.49 -12.52
C LEU A 77 17.34 -3.04 -12.44
N PRO A 78 18.56 -2.76 -12.94
CA PRO A 78 19.26 -1.50 -12.67
C PRO A 78 18.54 -0.25 -13.19
N HIS A 79 17.71 -0.39 -14.24
CA HIS A 79 16.96 0.72 -14.83
C HIS A 79 15.64 1.03 -14.12
N PHE A 80 15.21 0.20 -13.16
CA PHE A 80 13.97 0.42 -12.42
C PHE A 80 14.20 1.33 -11.23
N LYS A 81 13.25 2.24 -11.03
CA LYS A 81 13.09 3.03 -9.81
C LYS A 81 12.04 2.42 -8.87
N LEU A 82 12.08 2.80 -7.60
CA LEU A 82 11.01 2.57 -6.63
C LEU A 82 10.44 3.93 -6.21
N LEU A 83 9.17 4.17 -6.53
CA LEU A 83 8.43 5.35 -6.10
C LEU A 83 7.60 5.00 -4.86
N ILE A 84 7.79 5.73 -3.77
CA ILE A 84 7.04 5.57 -2.52
C ILE A 84 6.19 6.83 -2.36
N ALA A 85 4.91 6.74 -2.68
CA ALA A 85 3.96 7.86 -2.59
C ALA A 85 3.08 7.76 -1.36
N GLY A 86 3.05 8.81 -0.55
CA GLY A 86 2.19 8.85 0.61
C GLY A 86 2.60 9.91 1.61
N VAL A 87 1.82 10.01 2.68
CA VAL A 87 2.05 11.02 3.71
C VAL A 87 3.26 10.66 4.57
N PRO A 88 4.16 11.64 4.79
CA PRO A 88 5.06 11.78 5.90
C PRO A 88 4.76 11.02 7.18
N ASP A 89 5.59 10.10 7.65
CA ASP A 89 5.69 9.91 9.10
C ASP A 89 6.97 10.57 9.62
N LEU A 90 6.82 11.51 10.57
CA LEU A 90 7.93 12.32 11.08
C LEU A 90 9.03 11.51 11.77
N ARG A 91 8.70 10.33 12.30
CA ARG A 91 9.65 9.48 13.03
C ARG A 91 10.15 8.34 12.17
N TYR A 92 9.29 7.77 11.34
CA TYR A 92 9.62 6.58 10.55
C TYR A 92 10.22 6.89 9.18
N THR A 93 9.79 7.97 8.52
CA THR A 93 10.34 8.33 7.20
C THR A 93 11.85 8.56 7.22
N PRO A 94 12.43 9.26 8.22
CA PRO A 94 13.89 9.40 8.31
C PRO A 94 14.63 8.06 8.43
N VAL A 95 14.03 7.07 9.11
CA VAL A 95 14.59 5.71 9.21
C VAL A 95 14.60 5.02 7.84
N LEU A 96 13.52 5.15 7.07
CA LEU A 96 13.44 4.62 5.72
C LEU A 96 14.46 5.30 4.77
N GLN A 97 14.63 6.62 4.89
CA GLN A 97 15.61 7.36 4.10
C GLN A 97 17.04 6.93 4.43
N ALA A 98 17.38 6.78 5.72
CA ALA A 98 18.68 6.28 6.14
C ALA A 98 18.94 4.83 5.64
N GLN A 99 17.89 4.01 5.57
CA GLN A 99 17.98 2.66 4.99
C GLN A 99 18.24 2.68 3.48
N VAL A 100 17.61 3.60 2.74
CA VAL A 100 17.87 3.78 1.31
C VAL A 100 19.33 4.19 1.06
N GLU A 101 19.84 5.14 1.85
CA GLU A 101 21.23 5.58 1.80
C GLU A 101 22.20 4.43 2.09
N SER A 102 21.98 3.67 3.16
CA SER A 102 22.88 2.57 3.56
C SER A 102 22.91 1.41 2.56
N LEU A 103 21.85 1.24 1.77
CA LEU A 103 21.77 0.25 0.69
C LEU A 103 22.26 0.80 -0.66
N GLY A 104 22.73 2.05 -0.73
CA GLY A 104 23.21 2.67 -1.96
C GLY A 104 22.10 2.90 -3.00
N LEU A 105 20.87 3.12 -2.54
CA LEU A 105 19.68 3.22 -3.38
C LEU A 105 19.20 4.67 -3.60
N GLY A 106 19.98 5.68 -3.20
CA GLY A 106 19.58 7.10 -3.26
C GLY A 106 19.06 7.56 -4.62
N ASP A 107 19.70 7.13 -5.72
CA ASP A 107 19.28 7.48 -7.09
C ASP A 107 18.11 6.64 -7.63
N ARG A 108 17.74 5.58 -6.91
CA ARG A 108 16.77 4.57 -7.35
C ARG A 108 15.49 4.56 -6.55
N VAL A 109 15.47 5.11 -5.34
CA VAL A 109 14.27 5.20 -4.50
C VAL A 109 13.88 6.66 -4.33
N GLN A 110 12.66 6.99 -4.73
CA GLN A 110 12.11 8.34 -4.61
C GLN A 110 10.91 8.34 -3.69
N PHE A 111 11.00 9.12 -2.61
CA PHE A 111 9.86 9.41 -1.74
C PHE A 111 9.05 10.56 -2.35
N LEU A 112 7.85 10.25 -2.79
CA LEU A 112 6.86 11.23 -3.19
C LEU A 112 6.04 11.60 -1.94
N ALA A 113 5.75 12.89 -1.76
CA ALA A 113 4.83 13.34 -0.72
C ALA A 113 3.40 12.84 -1.02
N TYR A 114 2.41 13.39 -0.31
CA TYR A 114 1.01 13.14 -0.63
C TYR A 114 0.71 13.45 -2.10
N VAL A 115 0.19 12.44 -2.82
CA VAL A 115 -0.29 12.57 -4.19
C VAL A 115 -1.81 12.70 -4.16
N PRO A 116 -2.39 13.79 -4.68
CA PRO A 116 -3.84 13.97 -4.71
C PRO A 116 -4.55 12.81 -5.44
N TYR A 117 -5.75 12.47 -4.98
CA TYR A 117 -6.52 11.34 -5.49
C TYR A 117 -6.67 11.41 -7.01
N GLU A 118 -6.95 12.59 -7.56
CA GLU A 118 -7.14 12.85 -8.98
C GLU A 118 -5.90 12.54 -9.84
N GLN A 119 -4.70 12.55 -9.24
CA GLN A 119 -3.42 12.30 -9.92
C GLN A 119 -2.99 10.83 -9.86
N LEU A 120 -3.58 10.02 -8.96
CA LEU A 120 -3.21 8.61 -8.78
C LEU A 120 -3.31 7.76 -10.06
N PRO A 121 -4.34 7.89 -10.93
CA PRO A 121 -4.42 7.12 -12.16
C PRO A 121 -3.23 7.36 -13.10
N ARG A 122 -2.74 8.61 -13.17
CA ARG A 122 -1.54 8.96 -13.95
C ARG A 122 -0.32 8.28 -13.33
N LEU A 123 -0.10 8.45 -12.03
CA LEU A 123 1.01 7.84 -11.31
C LEU A 123 1.03 6.30 -11.40
N ILE A 124 -0.11 5.63 -11.44
CA ILE A 124 -0.20 4.17 -11.59
C ILE A 124 0.11 3.72 -13.03
N ARG A 125 -0.17 4.56 -14.03
CA ARG A 125 -0.06 4.19 -15.46
C ARG A 125 1.24 4.65 -16.13
N GLY A 126 1.77 5.80 -15.74
CA GLY A 126 3.02 6.38 -16.22
C GLY A 126 3.34 7.68 -15.49
N TYR A 127 4.49 7.70 -14.80
CA TYR A 127 5.06 8.84 -14.08
C TYR A 127 5.56 9.93 -15.03
#